data_AF-A0AAD2Q0T8-F1
#
_entry.id   AF-A0AAD2Q0T8-F1
#
_cell.length_a   1.000
_cell.length_b   1.000
_cell.length_c   1.000
_cell.angle_alpha   90.00
_cell.angle_beta   90.00
_cell.angle_gamma   90.00
#
_symmetry.space_group_name_H-M   'P 1'
#
loop_
_entity.id
_entity.type
_entity.pdbx_description
1 polymer ?
#
loop_
_entity_poly.entity_id
_entity_poly.type
_entity_poly.pdbx_seq_one_letter_code
_entity_poly.pdbx_strand_id
1 'polypeptide(L)'
;MRLPVSIALSLYTAFLGQTQGDVERQGAVDISGGSVSSTTPTRNNGTITQPGVNSMIWLDMPFPFEYKPANWCHAGYTHISVWLMNHIPGAEDLDGSGKPLDAQHHFGDWTMSNYAQLPEASDKAPNVLYLRRDGLGVPEGGNMYFSVVEHATGCPPRNSPTQYGITSNQVYVH
;
A
#
# COMPACT_ATOMS: atom_id res chain seq x y z
N MET A 1 -21.29 60.23 16.06
CA MET A 1 -22.52 59.41 16.08
C MET A 1 -22.14 57.98 15.72
N ARG A 2 -22.76 57.02 16.40
CA ARG A 2 -22.36 55.61 16.57
C ARG A 2 -22.45 54.79 15.28
N LEU A 3 -21.50 53.88 15.06
CA LEU A 3 -21.63 52.72 14.15
C LEU A 3 -21.52 51.42 14.97
N PRO A 4 -22.34 50.39 14.69
CA PRO A 4 -22.52 49.24 15.57
C PRO A 4 -21.44 48.15 15.39
N VAL A 5 -21.12 47.52 16.52
CA VAL A 5 -20.31 46.29 16.64
C VAL A 5 -21.22 45.10 16.33
N SER A 6 -20.91 44.33 15.29
CA SER A 6 -21.54 43.04 15.03
C SER A 6 -20.74 41.93 15.70
N ILE A 7 -21.31 41.36 16.75
CA ILE A 7 -20.83 40.15 17.43
C ILE A 7 -21.50 38.96 16.75
N ALA A 8 -20.74 38.15 16.01
CA ALA A 8 -21.22 36.88 15.51
C ALA A 8 -20.99 35.80 16.59
N LEU A 9 -22.06 35.43 17.29
CA LEU A 9 -22.12 34.22 18.11
C LEU A 9 -22.28 33.02 17.16
N SER A 10 -21.27 32.16 17.06
CA SER A 10 -21.42 30.86 16.40
C SER A 10 -21.67 29.79 17.45
N LEU A 11 -22.88 29.25 17.44
CA LEU A 11 -23.34 28.12 18.26
C LEU A 11 -22.73 26.84 17.70
N TYR A 12 -21.80 26.23 18.45
CA TYR A 12 -21.36 24.86 18.20
C TYR A 12 -22.40 23.89 18.77
N THR A 13 -23.15 23.25 17.88
CA THR A 13 -24.03 22.13 18.20
C THR A 13 -23.18 20.87 18.36
N ALA A 14 -23.15 20.30 19.56
CA ALA A 14 -22.58 18.98 19.81
C ALA A 14 -23.51 17.91 19.21
N PHE A 15 -23.02 17.18 18.19
CA PHE A 15 -23.64 15.96 17.70
C PHE A 15 -23.08 14.77 18.50
N LEU A 16 -23.89 14.23 19.39
CA LEU A 16 -23.75 12.85 19.86
C LEU A 16 -24.51 11.96 18.87
N GLY A 17 -23.76 11.21 18.06
CA GLY A 17 -24.30 10.19 17.15
C GLY A 17 -23.57 8.88 17.39
N GLN A 18 -24.23 7.96 18.09
CA GLN A 18 -23.84 6.54 18.18
C GLN A 18 -24.09 5.85 16.83
N THR A 19 -23.08 5.15 16.32
CA THR A 19 -23.16 3.99 15.42
C THR A 19 -21.83 3.25 15.59
N GLN A 20 -21.68 1.93 15.58
CA GLN A 20 -22.58 0.79 15.41
C GLN A 20 -21.69 -0.43 15.71
N GLY A 21 -22.24 -1.42 16.41
CA GLY A 21 -21.49 -2.56 16.91
C GLY A 21 -20.73 -3.34 15.83
N ASP A 22 -19.56 -3.81 16.22
CA ASP A 22 -18.74 -4.76 15.50
C ASP A 22 -19.56 -6.02 15.18
N VAL A 23 -19.95 -6.17 13.91
CA VAL A 23 -20.45 -7.44 13.39
C VAL A 23 -19.25 -8.18 12.82
N GLU A 24 -18.60 -8.95 13.68
CA GLU A 24 -17.72 -10.04 13.30
C GLU A 24 -18.55 -11.09 12.55
N ARG A 25 -18.63 -10.97 11.21
CA ARG A 25 -19.07 -12.05 10.35
C ARG A 25 -17.85 -12.81 9.86
N GLN A 26 -17.45 -13.81 10.63
CA GLN A 26 -16.66 -14.92 10.14
C GLN A 26 -17.49 -15.62 9.04
N GLY A 27 -17.19 -15.30 7.78
CA GLY A 27 -17.66 -16.09 6.65
C GLY A 27 -16.86 -17.38 6.60
N ALA A 28 -17.39 -18.45 7.22
CA ALA A 28 -16.95 -19.80 6.92
C ALA A 28 -17.33 -20.11 5.46
N VAL A 29 -16.35 -20.13 4.56
CA VAL A 29 -16.53 -20.64 3.20
C VAL A 29 -16.23 -22.14 3.25
N ASP A 30 -17.29 -22.94 3.10
CA ASP A 30 -17.22 -24.37 2.85
C ASP A 30 -16.84 -24.57 1.37
N ILE A 31 -15.63 -25.08 1.10
CA ILE A 31 -15.22 -25.49 -0.25
C ILE A 31 -14.88 -26.97 -0.22
N SER A 32 -15.81 -27.76 -0.75
CA SER A 32 -15.55 -29.12 -1.19
C SER A 32 -14.61 -29.13 -2.42
N GLY A 33 -13.47 -29.79 -2.29
CA GLY A 33 -12.87 -30.54 -3.40
C GLY A 33 -12.09 -29.80 -4.49
N GLY A 34 -11.49 -28.63 -4.22
CA GLY A 34 -10.53 -28.02 -5.14
C GLY A 34 -9.44 -27.28 -4.38
N SER A 35 -8.16 -27.64 -4.59
CA SER A 35 -6.99 -26.98 -4.00
C SER A 35 -6.81 -25.58 -4.60
N VAL A 36 -7.68 -24.64 -4.23
CA VAL A 36 -7.45 -23.23 -4.47
C VAL A 36 -6.32 -22.84 -3.53
N SER A 37 -5.16 -22.48 -4.09
CA SER A 37 -4.07 -21.84 -3.34
C SER A 37 -4.61 -20.54 -2.76
N SER A 38 -5.17 -20.62 -1.54
CA SER A 38 -5.75 -19.48 -0.82
C SER A 38 -4.64 -18.50 -0.49
N THR A 39 -4.53 -17.44 -1.29
CA THR A 39 -3.64 -16.33 -0.99
C THR A 39 -4.26 -15.51 0.14
N THR A 40 -3.56 -15.46 1.27
CA THR A 40 -4.07 -14.81 2.48
C THR A 40 -3.34 -13.48 2.68
N PRO A 41 -4.04 -12.35 2.57
CA PRO A 41 -3.52 -11.06 3.01
C PRO A 41 -3.17 -11.11 4.50
N THR A 42 -2.03 -10.55 4.86
CA THR A 42 -1.55 -10.50 6.25
C THR A 42 -1.52 -9.06 6.77
N ARG A 43 -1.61 -8.89 8.08
CA ARG A 43 -1.35 -7.60 8.74
C ARG A 43 0.14 -7.28 8.88
N ASN A 44 1.01 -8.20 8.52
CA ASN A 44 2.46 -7.98 8.50
C ASN A 44 2.85 -7.44 7.13
N ASN A 45 3.43 -6.25 7.12
CA ASN A 45 3.88 -5.54 5.93
C ASN A 45 5.13 -4.73 6.28
N GLY A 46 6.03 -4.58 5.32
CA GLY A 46 7.15 -3.67 5.45
C GLY A 46 6.72 -2.20 5.54
N THR A 47 7.70 -1.32 5.60
CA THR A 47 7.50 0.12 5.76
C THR A 47 8.09 0.87 4.57
N ILE A 48 7.30 1.76 3.97
CA ILE A 48 7.79 2.73 2.98
C ILE A 48 8.45 3.88 3.76
N THR A 49 9.76 4.05 3.63
CA THR A 49 10.48 5.19 4.21
C THR A 49 10.57 6.35 3.22
N GLN A 50 10.63 6.06 1.91
CA GLN A 50 10.53 7.05 0.84
C GLN A 50 9.69 6.50 -0.34
N PRO A 51 8.75 7.27 -0.91
CA PRO A 51 8.34 8.62 -0.49
C PRO A 51 7.61 8.59 0.87
N GLY A 52 7.85 9.60 1.70
CA GLY A 52 7.13 9.78 2.95
C GLY A 52 5.65 10.14 2.72
N VAL A 53 4.82 10.00 3.76
CA VAL A 53 3.43 10.46 3.73
C VAL A 53 3.38 11.94 3.35
N ASN A 54 2.44 12.31 2.47
CA ASN A 54 2.23 13.65 1.94
C ASN A 54 3.39 14.20 1.09
N SER A 55 4.29 13.34 0.60
CA SER A 55 5.35 13.77 -0.31
C SER A 55 4.78 14.16 -1.69
N MET A 56 5.46 15.10 -2.35
CA MET A 56 5.18 15.45 -3.74
C MET A 56 5.98 14.53 -4.67
N ILE A 57 5.30 13.92 -5.65
CA ILE A 57 5.89 13.20 -6.76
C ILE A 57 5.65 14.04 -8.01
N TRP A 58 6.73 14.60 -8.55
CA TRP A 58 6.68 15.39 -9.78
C TRP A 58 6.73 14.48 -11.00
N LEU A 59 5.82 14.69 -11.93
CA LEU A 59 5.84 14.05 -13.24
C LEU A 59 7.11 14.41 -13.98
N ASP A 60 7.65 13.43 -14.69
CA ASP A 60 8.88 13.54 -15.47
C ASP A 60 10.10 13.97 -14.62
N MET A 61 10.08 13.69 -13.32
CA MET A 61 11.19 13.94 -12.40
C MET A 61 11.46 12.71 -11.53
N PRO A 62 12.74 12.44 -11.22
CA PRO A 62 13.09 11.37 -10.30
C PRO A 62 12.68 11.70 -8.87
N PHE A 63 12.23 10.69 -8.11
CA PHE A 63 11.94 10.80 -6.68
C PHE A 63 12.56 9.64 -5.90
N PRO A 64 12.93 9.84 -4.61
CA PRO A 64 13.57 8.81 -3.81
C PRO A 64 12.61 7.65 -3.53
N PHE A 65 13.13 6.43 -3.57
CA PHE A 65 12.42 5.22 -3.16
C PHE A 65 13.26 4.45 -2.15
N GLU A 66 12.64 4.13 -1.02
CA GLU A 66 13.24 3.29 0.00
C GLU A 66 12.13 2.53 0.74
N TYR A 67 12.34 1.22 0.85
CA TYR A 67 11.42 0.29 1.47
C TYR A 67 12.18 -0.61 2.43
N LYS A 68 11.59 -0.88 3.59
CA LYS A 68 12.11 -1.83 4.56
C LYS A 68 11.15 -3.02 4.66
N PRO A 69 11.51 -4.21 4.14
CA PRO A 69 10.71 -5.42 4.29
C PRO A 69 10.41 -5.74 5.75
N ALA A 70 9.23 -6.31 6.02
CA ALA A 70 8.89 -6.71 7.40
C ALA A 70 9.58 -8.00 7.83
N ASN A 71 10.04 -8.83 6.88
CA ASN A 71 10.71 -10.10 7.15
C ASN A 71 9.90 -11.04 8.08
N TRP A 72 8.56 -10.99 8.02
CA TRP A 72 7.69 -11.79 8.90
C TRP A 72 7.76 -13.28 8.60
N CYS A 73 8.10 -13.61 7.36
CA CYS A 73 8.20 -14.97 6.85
C CYS A 73 9.58 -15.58 7.13
N HIS A 74 10.54 -14.78 7.62
CA HIS A 74 11.94 -15.15 7.81
C HIS A 74 12.63 -15.72 6.56
N ALA A 75 12.08 -15.44 5.36
CA ALA A 75 12.68 -15.82 4.09
C ALA A 75 13.99 -15.05 3.88
N GLY A 76 14.97 -15.66 3.19
CA GLY A 76 16.23 -14.98 2.87
C GLY A 76 16.03 -13.71 2.03
N TYR A 77 15.06 -13.76 1.14
CA TYR A 77 14.69 -12.68 0.25
C TYR A 77 13.18 -12.44 0.30
N THR A 78 12.80 -11.20 0.07
CA THR A 78 11.44 -10.73 -0.06
C THR A 78 11.25 -10.18 -1.47
N HIS A 79 10.20 -10.60 -2.16
CA HIS A 79 9.79 -9.97 -3.42
C HIS A 79 8.82 -8.82 -3.13
N ILE A 80 9.01 -7.70 -3.81
CA ILE A 80 8.12 -6.55 -3.72
C ILE A 80 7.64 -6.12 -5.09
N SER A 81 6.43 -5.57 -5.15
CA SER A 81 5.90 -4.87 -6.31
C SER A 81 5.41 -3.48 -5.89
N VAL A 82 5.70 -2.45 -6.69
CA VAL A 82 5.46 -1.06 -6.32
C VAL A 82 4.50 -0.40 -7.29
N TRP A 83 3.49 0.26 -6.73
CA TRP A 83 2.31 0.72 -7.46
C TRP A 83 1.90 2.13 -7.04
N LEU A 84 1.13 2.78 -7.92
CA LEU A 84 0.41 4.00 -7.62
C LEU A 84 -1.09 3.74 -7.75
N MET A 85 -1.87 4.10 -6.74
CA MET A 85 -3.30 3.81 -6.64
C MET A 85 -4.11 5.07 -6.31
N ASN A 86 -5.40 5.09 -6.66
CA ASN A 86 -6.29 6.24 -6.44
C ASN A 86 -7.07 6.17 -5.11
N HIS A 87 -6.93 5.07 -4.36
CA HIS A 87 -7.54 4.84 -3.05
C HIS A 87 -6.57 4.06 -2.15
N ILE A 88 -6.84 4.00 -0.84
CA ILE A 88 -6.04 3.20 0.11
C ILE A 88 -6.32 1.74 -0.19
N PRO A 89 -5.34 0.96 -0.65
CA PRO A 89 -5.61 -0.41 -1.02
C PRO A 89 -5.74 -1.31 0.20
N GLY A 90 -6.75 -2.16 0.15
CA GLY A 90 -6.98 -3.28 1.04
C GLY A 90 -6.54 -4.60 0.41
N ALA A 91 -6.85 -5.67 1.14
CA ALA A 91 -6.65 -7.04 0.71
C ALA A 91 -7.50 -7.42 -0.51
N GLU A 92 -8.72 -6.90 -0.51
CA GLU A 92 -9.76 -7.07 -1.50
C GLU A 92 -9.42 -6.47 -2.86
N ASP A 93 -8.47 -5.54 -2.90
CA ASP A 93 -8.02 -4.87 -4.12
C ASP A 93 -6.91 -5.65 -4.82
N LEU A 94 -6.48 -6.80 -4.28
CA LEU A 94 -5.46 -7.65 -4.87
C LEU A 94 -6.09 -8.86 -5.58
N ASP A 95 -5.54 -9.21 -6.75
CA ASP A 95 -5.85 -10.47 -7.41
C ASP A 95 -5.15 -11.67 -6.71
N GLY A 96 -5.41 -12.89 -7.19
CA GLY A 96 -4.80 -14.11 -6.63
C GLY A 96 -3.26 -14.12 -6.67
N SER A 97 -2.64 -13.28 -7.50
CA SER A 97 -1.18 -13.12 -7.63
C SER A 97 -0.61 -11.95 -6.79
N GLY A 98 -1.46 -11.27 -6.03
CA GLY A 98 -1.07 -10.13 -5.19
C GLY A 98 -0.93 -8.82 -5.96
N LYS A 99 -1.44 -8.77 -7.20
CA LYS A 99 -1.40 -7.54 -8.01
C LYS A 99 -2.64 -6.69 -7.74
N PRO A 100 -2.50 -5.37 -7.57
CA PRO A 100 -3.66 -4.51 -7.43
C PRO A 100 -4.52 -4.50 -8.71
N LEU A 101 -5.84 -4.60 -8.55
CA LEU A 101 -6.82 -4.71 -9.63
C LEU A 101 -7.03 -3.42 -10.41
N ASP A 102 -6.82 -2.25 -9.78
CA ASP A 102 -7.12 -0.92 -10.30
C ASP A 102 -5.95 0.07 -10.15
N ALA A 103 -4.72 -0.45 -10.19
CA ALA A 103 -3.52 0.37 -10.16
C ALA A 103 -3.47 1.35 -11.33
N GLN A 104 -3.07 2.58 -11.02
CA GLN A 104 -2.89 3.66 -11.98
C GLN A 104 -1.51 3.62 -12.62
N HIS A 105 -0.53 3.08 -11.90
CA HIS A 105 0.82 2.87 -12.41
C HIS A 105 1.52 1.70 -11.71
N HIS A 106 2.35 0.97 -12.46
CA HIS A 106 3.28 -0.05 -11.95
C HIS A 106 4.70 0.46 -12.15
N PHE A 107 5.45 0.63 -11.07
CA PHE A 107 6.84 1.08 -11.15
C PHE A 107 7.80 -0.07 -11.45
N GLY A 108 7.49 -1.27 -10.96
CA GLY A 108 8.31 -2.45 -11.16
C GLY A 108 8.19 -3.44 -10.01
N ASP A 109 8.87 -4.57 -10.22
CA ASP A 109 8.97 -5.69 -9.29
C ASP A 109 10.45 -5.91 -8.97
N TRP A 110 10.76 -6.15 -7.71
CA TRP A 110 12.14 -6.29 -7.23
C TRP A 110 12.27 -7.30 -6.11
N THR A 111 13.50 -7.72 -5.88
CA THR A 111 13.85 -8.62 -4.79
C THR A 111 14.78 -7.92 -3.80
N MET A 112 14.45 -8.00 -2.51
CA MET A 112 15.21 -7.42 -1.42
C MET A 112 15.72 -8.51 -0.49
N SER A 113 16.98 -8.39 -0.06
CA SER A 113 17.51 -9.27 0.98
C SER A 113 16.96 -8.87 2.35
N ASN A 114 16.52 -9.85 3.12
CA ASN A 114 16.09 -9.65 4.51
C ASN A 114 17.25 -9.69 5.51
N TYR A 115 18.44 -10.12 5.08
CA TYR A 115 19.61 -10.29 5.95
C TYR A 115 20.85 -9.69 5.30
N ALA A 116 21.57 -8.84 6.05
CA ALA A 116 22.73 -8.10 5.54
C ALA A 116 23.89 -9.00 5.05
N GLN A 117 23.95 -10.27 5.47
CA GLN A 117 25.00 -11.21 5.07
C GLN A 117 24.71 -11.92 3.75
N LEU A 118 23.49 -11.80 3.22
CA LEU A 118 23.15 -12.40 1.93
C LEU A 118 23.63 -11.48 0.79
N PRO A 119 24.01 -12.07 -0.36
CA PRO A 119 24.27 -11.30 -1.57
C PRO A 119 23.09 -10.39 -1.93
N GLU A 120 23.37 -9.22 -2.51
CA GLU A 120 22.30 -8.43 -3.12
C GLU A 120 21.67 -9.22 -4.28
N ALA A 121 20.34 -9.16 -4.41
CA ALA A 121 19.64 -9.74 -5.53
C ALA A 121 19.98 -8.98 -6.82
N SER A 122 20.04 -9.68 -7.95
CA SER A 122 20.34 -9.07 -9.25
C SER A 122 19.30 -8.04 -9.68
N ASP A 123 18.07 -8.19 -9.19
CA ASP A 123 16.89 -7.36 -9.40
C ASP A 123 16.56 -6.53 -8.15
N LYS A 124 17.58 -5.99 -7.49
CA LYS A 124 17.40 -5.07 -6.36
C LYS A 124 16.62 -3.82 -6.78
N ALA A 125 15.74 -3.37 -5.90
CA ALA A 125 15.01 -2.12 -6.06
C ALA A 125 15.98 -0.92 -6.23
N PRO A 126 15.73 -0.03 -7.21
CA PRO A 126 16.48 1.20 -7.33
C PRO A 126 16.19 2.12 -6.14
N ASN A 127 17.09 3.04 -5.82
CA ASN A 127 16.87 4.06 -4.78
C ASN A 127 16.12 5.30 -5.31
N VAL A 128 15.83 5.32 -6.62
CA VAL A 128 15.15 6.39 -7.32
C VAL A 128 14.15 5.77 -8.29
N LEU A 129 12.93 6.28 -8.29
CA LEU A 129 11.88 5.94 -9.24
C LEU A 129 11.52 7.16 -10.08
N TYR A 130 10.81 6.89 -11.17
CA TYR A 130 10.42 7.93 -12.13
C TYR A 130 8.97 7.69 -12.54
N LEU A 131 8.16 8.74 -12.48
CA LEU A 131 6.76 8.70 -12.91
C LEU A 131 6.63 9.56 -14.16
N ARG A 132 6.39 8.92 -15.32
CA ARG A 132 6.29 9.65 -16.59
C ARG A 132 4.90 10.23 -16.81
N ARG A 133 4.79 11.43 -17.37
CA ARG A 133 3.49 12.03 -17.73
C ARG A 133 2.74 11.24 -18.81
N ASP A 134 3.46 10.60 -19.73
CA ASP A 134 2.84 9.86 -20.83
C ASP A 134 2.19 8.55 -20.35
N GLY A 135 0.88 8.42 -20.60
CA GLY A 135 0.13 7.18 -20.35
C GLY A 135 -0.46 7.05 -18.95
N LEU A 136 -0.30 8.04 -18.07
CA LEU A 136 -1.01 8.06 -16.80
C LEU A 136 -2.45 8.50 -16.99
N GLY A 137 -3.40 7.66 -16.56
CA GLY A 137 -4.77 8.07 -16.25
C GLY A 137 -4.86 8.89 -14.95
N VAL A 138 -3.72 9.34 -14.41
CA VAL A 138 -3.63 10.06 -13.15
C VAL A 138 -3.91 11.54 -13.41
N PRO A 139 -5.01 12.10 -12.86
CA PRO A 139 -5.23 13.54 -12.94
C PRO A 139 -4.11 14.25 -12.17
N GLU A 140 -3.45 15.20 -12.84
CA GLU A 140 -2.49 16.11 -12.23
C GLU A 140 -3.14 16.83 -11.04
N GLY A 141 -2.45 16.91 -9.90
CA GLY A 141 -2.97 17.54 -8.68
C GLY A 141 -3.87 16.65 -7.81
N GLY A 142 -3.88 15.33 -8.03
CA GLY A 142 -4.64 14.36 -7.24
C GLY A 142 -3.90 13.82 -6.00
N ASN A 143 -4.68 13.50 -4.96
CA ASN A 143 -4.23 12.60 -3.89
C ASN A 143 -4.14 11.19 -4.44
N MET A 144 -2.98 10.56 -4.28
CA MET A 144 -2.73 9.19 -4.70
C MET A 144 -2.10 8.41 -3.55
N TYR A 145 -2.03 7.10 -3.69
CA TYR A 145 -1.43 6.19 -2.71
C TYR A 145 -0.27 5.47 -3.38
N PHE A 146 0.93 5.74 -2.87
CA PHE A 146 2.14 5.01 -3.24
C PHE A 146 2.17 3.74 -2.41
N SER A 147 2.02 2.59 -3.08
CA SER A 147 1.73 1.31 -2.44
C SER A 147 2.83 0.30 -2.76
N VAL A 148 3.23 -0.47 -1.77
CA VAL A 148 4.17 -1.59 -1.93
C VAL A 148 3.48 -2.86 -1.46
N VAL A 149 3.43 -3.85 -2.34
CA VAL A 149 2.99 -5.21 -2.00
C VAL A 149 4.22 -6.06 -1.77
N GLU A 150 4.33 -6.62 -0.57
CA GLU A 150 5.34 -7.57 -0.15
C GLU A 150 4.81 -9.00 -0.34
N HIS A 151 5.55 -9.82 -1.08
CA HIS A 151 5.22 -11.22 -1.36
C HIS A 151 6.09 -12.11 -0.48
N ALA A 152 5.44 -12.80 0.45
CA ALA A 152 6.07 -13.77 1.32
C ALA A 152 5.79 -15.19 0.82
N THR A 153 6.81 -15.81 0.27
CA THR A 153 6.76 -17.19 -0.22
C THR A 153 7.56 -18.12 0.68
N GLY A 154 7.09 -19.35 0.86
CA GLY A 154 7.83 -20.37 1.61
C GLY A 154 7.84 -20.16 3.12
N CYS A 155 6.83 -19.46 3.67
CA CYS A 155 6.73 -19.24 5.11
C CYS A 155 6.52 -20.55 5.85
N PRO A 156 7.15 -20.74 7.02
CA PRO A 156 6.85 -21.88 7.88
C PRO A 156 5.37 -21.88 8.32
N PRO A 157 4.71 -23.06 8.37
CA PRO A 157 5.22 -24.39 8.02
C PRO A 157 5.38 -24.59 6.50
N ARG A 158 6.27 -25.51 6.09
CA ARG A 158 6.52 -25.82 4.66
C ARG A 158 5.20 -25.99 3.89
N ASN A 159 5.17 -25.46 2.67
CA ASN A 159 4.03 -25.44 1.75
C ASN A 159 2.87 -24.53 2.17
N SER A 160 3.13 -23.53 3.03
CA SER A 160 2.17 -22.44 3.22
C SER A 160 1.97 -21.70 1.89
N PRO A 161 0.71 -21.33 1.55
CA PRO A 161 0.46 -20.53 0.36
C PRO A 161 1.20 -19.19 0.45
N THR A 162 1.41 -18.56 -0.70
CA THR A 162 1.95 -17.20 -0.74
C THR A 162 1.08 -16.27 0.10
N GLN A 163 1.74 -15.42 0.88
CA GLN A 163 1.12 -14.42 1.73
C GLN A 163 1.48 -13.04 1.22
N TYR A 164 0.54 -12.10 1.30
CA TYR A 164 0.76 -10.72 0.84
C TYR A 164 0.64 -9.74 1.99
N GLY A 165 1.59 -8.83 2.09
CA GLY A 165 1.50 -7.64 2.94
C GLY A 165 1.42 -6.41 2.06
N ILE A 166 0.46 -5.52 2.29
CA ILE A 166 0.37 -4.26 1.55
C ILE A 166 0.57 -3.07 2.49
N THR A 167 1.38 -2.12 2.09
CA THR A 167 1.57 -0.86 2.81
C THR A 167 1.49 0.30 1.84
N SER A 168 0.98 1.45 2.29
CA SER A 168 0.74 2.60 1.43
C SER A 168 1.00 3.91 2.15
N ASN A 169 1.63 4.85 1.45
CA ASN A 169 1.73 6.24 1.87
C ASN A 169 0.89 7.11 0.93
N GLN A 170 0.10 8.02 1.47
CA GLN A 170 -0.54 9.06 0.65
C GLN A 170 0.56 9.97 0.07
N VAL A 171 0.44 10.31 -1.21
CA VAL A 171 1.35 11.20 -1.95
C VAL A 171 0.53 12.17 -2.83
N TYR A 172 1.15 13.27 -3.21
CA TYR A 172 0.58 14.25 -4.15
C TYR A 172 1.30 14.15 -5.48
N VAL A 173 0.57 13.86 -6.56
CA VAL A 173 1.15 13.82 -7.91
C VAL A 173 0.97 15.18 -8.56
N HIS A 174 2.07 15.78 -9.02
CA HIS A 174 2.09 17.08 -9.66
C HIS A 174 2.84 17.07 -10.99
#